data_AF-A0A8H5EUR0-F1
#
_entry.id   AF-A0A8H5EUR0-F1
#
_cell.length_a   1.000
_cell.length_b   1.000
_cell.length_c   1.000
_cell.angle_alpha   90.00
_cell.angle_beta   90.00
_cell.angle_gamma   90.00
#
_symmetry.space_group_name_H-M   'P 1'
#
loop_
_entity.id
_entity.type
_entity.pdbx_description
1 polymer ?
#
loop_
_entity_poly.entity_id
_entity_poly.type
_entity_poly.pdbx_seq_one_letter_code
_entity_poly.pdbx_strand_id
1 'polypeptide(L)'
;MRYQSILAASAAFVASASAHATFQELWINNVDAGTSCARLPTSNNPVTSVTGSSIACNVFTPSSGVCNVNAGDSLTVEMHQQPNDRSCATEAIGGAHYGPVTVYMAKVSDATSADATSAGWFKVSQMGLPSSNPDYWGSQVLNDNCGHYTFKVPSDIAPGNYLVRAEVIALHVASSVGGAQFYPGCFQINISGSGSATPATVKFPGAYSATDPGILINIYQQLSSYAIPGPTAYGLASPAVANTPWPTTATWNTAQQPSTVPTVVPGGGSGSTTKPSSSTTKPVTTTTPTTTPTTVKTTSTTRTTSSSPSATPTGSGSPLYGQCGGQGWAGPFTCASGTCKVTNQFYSQCLP
;
A
#
# COMPACT_ATOMS: atom_id res chain seq x y z
N MET A 1 -36.39 -30.17 49.80
CA MET A 1 -36.34 -29.82 48.36
C MET A 1 -36.33 -28.30 48.29
N ARG A 2 -35.15 -27.66 48.32
CA ARG A 2 -34.39 -27.14 47.15
C ARG A 2 -35.27 -26.42 46.14
N TYR A 3 -35.08 -25.11 45.95
CA TYR A 3 -34.82 -24.46 44.66
C TYR A 3 -34.28 -23.04 44.92
N GLN A 4 -32.96 -22.87 44.80
CA GLN A 4 -32.34 -21.55 44.62
C GLN A 4 -32.23 -21.31 43.11
N SER A 5 -32.90 -20.27 42.63
CA SER A 5 -32.82 -19.81 41.25
C SER A 5 -31.57 -18.97 41.07
N ILE A 6 -30.54 -19.54 40.42
CA ILE A 6 -29.36 -18.80 39.99
C ILE A 6 -29.69 -18.19 38.62
N LEU A 7 -29.86 -16.87 38.56
CA LEU A 7 -29.83 -16.13 37.30
C LEU A 7 -28.39 -16.08 36.80
N ALA A 8 -28.09 -16.80 35.73
CA ALA A 8 -26.85 -16.65 34.98
C ALA A 8 -26.99 -15.45 34.04
N ALA A 9 -26.26 -14.36 34.32
CA ALA A 9 -26.10 -13.24 33.41
C ALA A 9 -25.06 -13.62 32.35
N SER A 10 -25.51 -14.00 31.15
CA SER A 10 -24.65 -14.21 29.98
C SER A 10 -24.22 -12.84 29.42
N ALA A 11 -22.98 -12.45 29.70
CA ALA A 11 -22.32 -11.34 29.02
C ALA A 11 -22.02 -11.75 27.56
N ALA A 12 -22.75 -11.18 26.61
CA ALA A 12 -22.43 -11.31 25.19
C ALA A 12 -21.19 -10.45 24.91
N PHE A 13 -20.03 -11.09 24.78
CA PHE A 13 -18.85 -10.46 24.21
C PHE A 13 -19.11 -10.26 22.71
N VAL A 14 -19.38 -9.01 22.31
CA VAL A 14 -19.35 -8.63 20.90
C VAL A 14 -17.88 -8.63 20.49
N ALA A 15 -17.43 -9.71 19.84
CA ALA A 15 -16.15 -9.70 19.15
C ALA A 15 -16.27 -8.69 18.00
N SER A 16 -15.64 -7.53 18.15
CA SER A 16 -15.48 -6.59 17.03
C SER A 16 -14.52 -7.23 16.04
N ALA A 17 -15.04 -7.85 14.98
CA ALA A 17 -14.21 -8.28 13.86
C ALA A 17 -13.72 -7.02 13.13
N SER A 18 -12.47 -6.63 13.38
CA SER A 18 -11.81 -5.67 12.51
C SER A 18 -11.39 -6.41 11.25
N ALA A 19 -11.84 -5.91 10.10
CA ALA A 19 -11.58 -6.54 8.80
C ALA A 19 -10.62 -5.72 7.92
N HIS A 20 -10.42 -4.46 8.30
CA HIS A 20 -9.60 -3.47 7.62
C HIS A 20 -8.18 -3.49 8.18
N ALA A 21 -7.18 -3.20 7.37
CA ALA A 21 -5.77 -3.36 7.75
C ALA A 21 -4.84 -2.46 6.92
N THR A 22 -3.58 -2.33 7.34
CA THR A 22 -2.55 -1.55 6.64
C THR A 22 -1.24 -2.30 6.61
N PHE A 23 -0.47 -2.15 5.52
CA PHE A 23 0.96 -2.44 5.56
C PHE A 23 1.69 -1.34 6.33
N GLN A 24 2.46 -1.71 7.35
CA GLN A 24 3.05 -0.76 8.31
C GLN A 24 4.54 -0.98 8.57
N GLU A 25 5.04 -2.22 8.56
CA GLU A 25 6.46 -2.50 8.79
C GLU A 25 7.19 -3.14 7.62
N LEU A 26 8.51 -2.94 7.62
CA LEU A 26 9.43 -3.56 6.68
C LEU A 26 10.50 -4.34 7.45
N TRP A 27 10.90 -5.48 6.89
CA TRP A 27 12.06 -6.25 7.35
C TRP A 27 13.05 -6.47 6.22
N ILE A 28 14.33 -6.54 6.58
CA ILE A 28 15.46 -6.70 5.66
C ILE A 28 16.30 -7.88 6.15
N ASN A 29 16.35 -8.98 5.39
CA ASN A 29 17.07 -10.21 5.76
C ASN A 29 16.77 -10.69 7.20
N ASN A 30 15.48 -10.67 7.58
CA ASN A 30 14.96 -10.99 8.92
C ASN A 30 15.28 -9.98 10.02
N VAL A 31 15.81 -8.80 9.69
CA VAL A 31 15.98 -7.71 10.64
C VAL A 31 14.82 -6.75 10.52
N ASP A 32 14.13 -6.51 11.64
CA ASP A 32 13.01 -5.58 11.73
C ASP A 32 13.49 -4.14 11.53
N ALA A 33 12.96 -3.44 10.53
CA ALA A 33 13.19 -2.01 10.31
C ALA A 33 12.03 -1.14 10.84
N GLY A 34 10.99 -1.77 11.40
CA GLY A 34 9.78 -1.15 11.89
C GLY A 34 9.12 -0.29 10.81
N THR A 35 8.59 0.84 11.25
CA THR A 35 7.92 1.82 10.40
C THR A 35 8.86 2.86 9.79
N SER A 36 10.17 2.74 10.05
CA SER A 36 11.14 3.83 9.80
C SER A 36 11.17 4.32 8.36
N CYS A 37 10.96 3.42 7.40
CA CYS A 37 10.91 3.73 5.97
C CYS A 37 9.53 3.51 5.35
N ALA A 38 8.49 3.37 6.16
CA ALA A 38 7.12 3.22 5.70
C ALA A 38 6.44 4.59 5.52
N ARG A 39 5.72 4.76 4.41
CA ARG A 39 4.72 5.80 4.21
C ARG A 39 3.41 5.29 4.80
N LEU A 40 3.24 5.48 6.11
CA LEU A 40 2.13 4.88 6.86
C LEU A 40 0.79 5.44 6.39
N PRO A 41 -0.18 4.59 5.99
CA PRO A 41 -1.53 5.04 5.70
C PRO A 41 -2.15 5.77 6.90
N THR A 42 -2.93 6.82 6.64
CA THR A 42 -3.57 7.62 7.71
C THR A 42 -4.80 6.93 8.33
N SER A 43 -5.31 5.88 7.67
CA SER A 43 -6.37 5.02 8.18
C SER A 43 -6.23 3.63 7.55
N ASN A 44 -6.88 2.64 8.16
CA ASN A 44 -7.00 1.29 7.61
C ASN A 44 -8.16 1.12 6.62
N ASN A 45 -8.90 2.17 6.30
CA ASN A 45 -9.96 2.12 5.30
C ASN A 45 -9.40 1.72 3.91
N PRO A 46 -10.19 1.01 3.09
CA PRO A 46 -9.74 0.60 1.79
C PRO A 46 -9.78 1.78 0.82
N VAL A 47 -8.84 1.79 -0.12
CA VAL A 47 -9.02 2.50 -1.38
C VAL A 47 -10.02 1.70 -2.21
N THR A 48 -10.97 2.35 -2.88
CA THR A 48 -11.97 1.67 -3.74
C THR A 48 -11.93 2.14 -5.19
N SER A 49 -11.31 3.29 -5.46
CA SER A 49 -11.17 3.84 -6.81
C SER A 49 -9.81 3.49 -7.41
N VAL A 50 -9.82 2.69 -8.49
CA VAL A 50 -8.62 2.36 -9.27
C VAL A 50 -8.08 3.53 -10.11
N THR A 51 -8.87 4.59 -10.29
CA THR A 51 -8.48 5.79 -11.02
C THR A 51 -8.02 6.93 -10.10
N GLY A 52 -8.23 6.80 -8.78
CA GLY A 52 -7.79 7.78 -7.80
C GLY A 52 -6.29 7.70 -7.52
N SER A 53 -5.66 8.81 -7.13
CA SER A 53 -4.23 8.87 -6.79
C SER A 53 -3.84 7.94 -5.63
N SER A 54 -4.75 7.73 -4.67
CA SER A 54 -4.53 6.85 -3.52
C SER A 54 -4.27 5.39 -3.90
N ILE A 55 -4.60 4.94 -5.12
CA ILE A 55 -4.27 3.57 -5.56
C ILE A 55 -2.75 3.33 -5.62
N ALA A 56 -1.93 4.38 -5.73
CA ALA A 56 -0.48 4.25 -5.80
C ALA A 56 0.13 3.88 -4.44
N CYS A 57 -0.13 4.68 -3.40
CA CYS A 57 0.50 4.52 -2.07
C CYS A 57 -0.45 4.84 -0.90
N ASN A 58 -1.76 4.76 -1.10
CA ASN A 58 -2.79 5.22 -0.16
C ASN A 58 -2.71 6.74 0.11
N VAL A 59 -3.55 7.23 1.02
CA VAL A 59 -3.31 8.50 1.72
C VAL A 59 -2.41 8.18 2.91
N PHE A 60 -1.27 8.86 3.02
CA PHE A 60 -0.22 8.48 3.97
C PHE A 60 0.38 9.68 4.70
N THR A 61 0.99 9.40 5.85
CA THR A 61 1.90 10.31 6.55
C THR A 61 3.30 10.19 5.91
N PRO A 62 3.91 11.31 5.46
CA PRO A 62 5.27 11.28 4.91
C PRO A 62 6.30 10.73 5.89
N SER A 63 7.31 10.01 5.36
CA SER A 63 8.47 9.55 6.13
C SER A 63 9.76 10.10 5.52
N SER A 64 10.70 10.53 6.36
CA SER A 64 12.05 10.92 5.94
C SER A 64 13.03 9.73 5.91
N GLY A 65 12.65 8.56 6.42
CA GLY A 65 13.53 7.41 6.51
C GLY A 65 13.64 6.64 5.20
N VAL A 66 14.84 6.19 4.88
CA VAL A 66 15.13 5.33 3.73
C VAL A 66 15.89 4.11 4.23
N CYS A 67 15.38 2.92 3.94
CA CYS A 67 16.01 1.66 4.31
C CYS A 67 17.05 1.25 3.26
N ASN A 68 18.32 1.07 3.66
CA ASN A 68 19.36 0.59 2.77
C ASN A 68 19.23 -0.92 2.58
N VAL A 69 19.22 -1.39 1.34
CA VAL A 69 19.07 -2.80 0.99
C VAL A 69 20.02 -3.15 -0.15
N ASN A 70 20.46 -4.40 -0.24
CA ASN A 70 21.17 -4.89 -1.42
C ASN A 70 20.20 -5.52 -2.41
N ALA A 71 20.53 -5.43 -3.70
CA ALA A 71 19.89 -6.26 -4.71
C ALA A 71 20.09 -7.75 -4.33
N GLY A 72 19.02 -8.55 -4.36
CA GLY A 72 19.01 -9.95 -3.90
C GLY A 72 18.64 -10.16 -2.42
N ASP A 73 18.55 -9.10 -1.62
CA ASP A 73 18.07 -9.19 -0.24
C ASP A 73 16.63 -9.72 -0.18
N SER A 74 16.31 -10.39 0.93
CA SER A 74 14.91 -10.68 1.28
C SER A 74 14.30 -9.46 1.95
N LEU A 75 13.22 -8.95 1.37
CA LEU A 75 12.37 -7.96 2.03
C LEU A 75 11.06 -8.61 2.45
N THR A 76 10.60 -8.28 3.65
CA THR A 76 9.30 -8.70 4.15
C THR A 76 8.47 -7.48 4.47
N VAL A 77 7.29 -7.38 3.87
CA VAL A 77 6.29 -6.36 4.22
C VAL A 77 5.32 -6.94 5.23
N GLU A 78 4.97 -6.16 6.23
CA GLU A 78 4.13 -6.59 7.35
C GLU A 78 2.83 -5.78 7.39
N MET A 79 1.71 -6.48 7.58
CA MET A 79 0.35 -5.93 7.61
C MET A 79 -0.37 -6.31 8.90
N HIS A 80 -1.14 -5.37 9.46
CA HIS A 80 -2.00 -5.61 10.63
C HIS A 80 -3.28 -4.77 10.57
N GLN A 81 -4.28 -5.17 11.37
CA GLN A 81 -5.62 -4.59 11.33
C GLN A 81 -5.66 -3.14 11.82
N GLN A 82 -4.94 -2.84 12.90
CA GLN A 82 -4.99 -1.54 13.54
C GLN A 82 -3.64 -0.83 13.42
N PRO A 83 -3.63 0.52 13.25
CA PRO A 83 -2.39 1.27 13.28
C PRO A 83 -1.58 0.98 14.55
N ASN A 84 -0.31 0.58 14.38
CA ASN A 84 0.62 0.20 15.45
C ASN A 84 0.29 -1.12 16.16
N ASP A 85 -0.68 -1.90 15.68
CA ASP A 85 -0.88 -3.28 16.14
C ASP A 85 0.11 -4.19 15.41
N ARG A 86 0.70 -5.15 16.12
CA ARG A 86 1.57 -6.17 15.53
C ARG A 86 1.25 -7.58 16.03
N SER A 87 0.08 -7.75 16.64
CA SER A 87 -0.28 -8.98 17.32
C SER A 87 -0.57 -10.12 16.34
N CYS A 88 0.13 -11.24 16.52
CA CYS A 88 -0.23 -12.50 15.84
C CYS A 88 -1.45 -13.21 16.45
N ALA A 89 -2.05 -12.66 17.52
CA ALA A 89 -3.25 -13.24 18.13
C ALA A 89 -4.51 -12.98 17.29
N THR A 90 -4.44 -12.05 16.33
CA THR A 90 -5.50 -11.69 15.40
C THR A 90 -4.99 -11.84 13.97
N GLU A 91 -5.91 -12.04 13.03
CA GLU A 91 -5.58 -12.04 11.60
C GLU A 91 -4.95 -10.70 11.21
N ALA A 92 -3.93 -10.71 10.37
CA ALA A 92 -3.33 -9.48 9.82
C ALA A 92 -4.35 -8.66 9.01
N ILE A 93 -5.20 -9.37 8.25
CA ILE A 93 -6.39 -8.83 7.61
C ILE A 93 -7.54 -9.82 7.77
N GLY A 94 -8.53 -9.43 8.57
CA GLY A 94 -9.59 -10.34 9.01
C GLY A 94 -10.90 -10.25 8.23
N GLY A 95 -11.93 -10.92 8.74
CA GLY A 95 -13.29 -10.78 8.22
C GLY A 95 -13.45 -11.28 6.78
N ALA A 96 -12.79 -12.41 6.46
CA ALA A 96 -12.86 -13.07 5.15
C ALA A 96 -12.47 -12.16 3.97
N HIS A 97 -11.50 -11.25 4.18
CA HIS A 97 -10.92 -10.38 3.15
C HIS A 97 -10.00 -11.15 2.20
N TYR A 98 -10.57 -12.17 1.55
CA TYR A 98 -9.87 -13.05 0.62
C TYR A 98 -9.50 -12.33 -0.66
N GLY A 99 -8.32 -12.66 -1.18
CA GLY A 99 -7.77 -12.08 -2.41
C GLY A 99 -6.24 -12.06 -2.43
N PRO A 100 -5.64 -11.46 -3.47
CA PRO A 100 -4.21 -11.53 -3.70
C PRO A 100 -3.40 -10.63 -2.77
N VAL A 101 -2.12 -10.98 -2.64
CA VAL A 101 -1.05 -10.08 -2.18
C VAL A 101 -0.16 -9.78 -3.38
N THR A 102 0.17 -8.52 -3.64
CA THR A 102 1.10 -8.13 -4.70
C THR A 102 2.13 -7.13 -4.21
N VAL A 103 3.33 -7.18 -4.81
CA VAL A 103 4.40 -6.23 -4.51
C VAL A 103 4.95 -5.67 -5.82
N TYR A 104 5.06 -4.35 -5.89
CA TYR A 104 5.64 -3.60 -6.98
C TYR A 104 6.83 -2.78 -6.49
N MET A 105 7.73 -2.47 -7.41
CA MET A 105 8.82 -1.53 -7.18
C MET A 105 8.81 -0.44 -8.24
N ALA A 106 9.27 0.74 -7.88
CA ALA A 106 9.45 1.85 -8.81
C ALA A 106 10.75 2.59 -8.53
N LYS A 107 11.61 2.72 -9.54
CA LYS A 107 12.82 3.53 -9.44
C LYS A 107 12.44 5.00 -9.38
N VAL A 108 13.01 5.74 -8.46
CA VAL A 108 12.76 7.18 -8.27
C VAL A 108 14.08 7.92 -8.03
N SER A 109 14.08 9.24 -8.23
CA SER A 109 15.25 10.08 -7.91
C SER A 109 15.50 10.14 -6.40
N ASP A 110 14.43 10.33 -5.63
CA ASP A 110 14.46 10.45 -4.16
C ASP A 110 13.24 9.73 -3.56
N ALA A 111 13.47 8.70 -2.76
CA ALA A 111 12.41 7.89 -2.16
C ALA A 111 11.59 8.65 -1.10
N THR A 112 12.13 9.73 -0.52
CA THR A 112 11.44 10.49 0.55
C THR A 112 10.41 11.47 0.00
N SER A 113 10.61 11.96 -1.24
CA SER A 113 9.80 13.02 -1.84
C SER A 113 9.08 12.61 -3.13
N ALA A 114 9.36 11.42 -3.67
CA ALA A 114 8.76 10.96 -4.91
C ALA A 114 7.22 10.90 -4.87
N ASP A 115 6.59 11.49 -5.87
CA ASP A 115 5.18 11.32 -6.19
C ASP A 115 4.94 9.92 -6.79
N ALA A 116 4.26 9.09 -6.02
CA ALA A 116 3.94 7.71 -6.37
C ALA A 116 3.07 7.59 -7.64
N THR A 117 2.27 8.61 -7.96
CA THR A 117 1.41 8.61 -9.14
C THR A 117 2.19 8.83 -10.43
N SER A 118 3.33 9.52 -10.33
CA SER A 118 4.25 9.77 -11.44
C SER A 118 5.25 8.63 -11.66
N ALA A 119 5.42 7.75 -10.67
CA ALA A 119 6.42 6.69 -10.68
C ALA A 119 6.14 5.60 -11.73
N GLY A 120 7.18 4.94 -12.23
CA GLY A 120 7.05 3.78 -13.13
C GLY A 120 7.13 2.49 -12.34
N TRP A 121 6.01 1.78 -12.20
CA TRP A 121 5.89 0.59 -11.36
C TRP A 121 6.09 -0.69 -12.16
N PHE A 122 6.88 -1.63 -11.65
CA PHE A 122 6.96 -3.00 -12.16
C PHE A 122 6.69 -3.98 -11.02
N LYS A 123 5.95 -5.04 -11.31
CA LYS A 123 5.58 -6.04 -10.31
C LYS A 123 6.79 -6.92 -10.03
N VAL A 124 7.10 -7.19 -8.77
CA VAL A 124 8.24 -8.04 -8.35
C VAL A 124 7.82 -9.27 -7.57
N SER A 125 6.61 -9.29 -7.03
CA SER A 125 6.04 -10.48 -6.38
C SER A 125 4.53 -10.46 -6.44
N GLN A 126 3.93 -11.65 -6.41
CA GLN A 126 2.49 -11.82 -6.30
C GLN A 126 2.12 -13.19 -5.74
N MET A 127 0.99 -13.25 -5.05
CA MET A 127 0.32 -14.47 -4.67
C MET A 127 -1.19 -14.25 -4.82
N GLY A 128 -1.83 -15.06 -5.68
CA GLY A 128 -3.25 -14.96 -5.98
C GLY A 128 -4.06 -16.00 -5.21
N LEU A 129 -4.55 -17.00 -5.96
CA LEU A 129 -5.24 -18.20 -5.45
C LEU A 129 -4.26 -19.38 -5.46
N PRO A 130 -3.44 -19.59 -4.41
CA PRO A 130 -2.52 -20.73 -4.35
C PRO A 130 -3.18 -22.11 -4.39
N SER A 131 -4.41 -22.26 -3.87
CA SER A 131 -5.18 -23.51 -3.94
C SER A 131 -6.64 -23.24 -4.29
N SER A 132 -7.27 -24.14 -5.05
CA SER A 132 -8.70 -24.15 -5.38
C SER A 132 -9.48 -25.30 -4.75
N ASN A 133 -8.86 -26.07 -3.85
CA ASN A 133 -9.51 -27.22 -3.21
C ASN A 133 -9.03 -27.45 -1.75
N PRO A 134 -9.66 -26.81 -0.77
CA PRO A 134 -10.60 -25.68 -0.93
C PRO A 134 -9.88 -24.42 -1.43
N ASP A 135 -10.64 -23.41 -1.86
CA ASP A 135 -10.08 -22.11 -2.21
C ASP A 135 -9.24 -21.56 -1.05
N TYR A 136 -8.01 -21.17 -1.37
CA TYR A 136 -7.05 -20.61 -0.43
C TYR A 136 -6.34 -19.44 -1.09
N TRP A 137 -6.31 -18.29 -0.42
CA TRP A 137 -5.90 -17.01 -1.00
C TRP A 137 -4.59 -16.50 -0.41
N GLY A 138 -3.90 -15.63 -1.17
CA GLY A 138 -2.67 -14.98 -0.71
C GLY A 138 -2.82 -14.21 0.61
N SER A 139 -3.97 -13.57 0.85
CA SER A 139 -4.31 -12.96 2.15
C SER A 139 -4.43 -13.94 3.31
N GLN A 140 -4.84 -15.19 3.05
CA GLN A 140 -4.83 -16.23 4.08
C GLN A 140 -3.40 -16.70 4.36
N VAL A 141 -2.57 -16.85 3.32
CA VAL A 141 -1.14 -17.12 3.51
C VAL A 141 -0.46 -15.99 4.29
N LEU A 142 -0.86 -14.74 4.05
CA LEU A 142 -0.42 -13.58 4.83
C LEU A 142 -0.81 -13.72 6.31
N ASN A 143 -2.06 -14.10 6.59
CA ASN A 143 -2.56 -14.33 7.95
C ASN A 143 -1.82 -15.48 8.65
N ASP A 144 -1.59 -16.61 7.96
CA ASP A 144 -0.82 -17.75 8.47
C ASP A 144 0.60 -17.33 8.90
N ASN A 145 1.14 -16.27 8.29
CA ASN A 145 2.47 -15.74 8.57
C ASN A 145 2.44 -14.47 9.42
N CYS A 146 1.38 -14.26 10.22
CA CYS A 146 1.25 -13.09 11.09
C CYS A 146 1.48 -11.77 10.33
N GLY A 147 0.89 -11.64 9.15
CA GLY A 147 1.00 -10.41 8.36
C GLY A 147 2.28 -10.29 7.53
N HIS A 148 3.20 -11.26 7.58
CA HIS A 148 4.48 -11.19 6.90
C HIS A 148 4.39 -11.75 5.47
N TYR A 149 4.79 -10.95 4.49
CA TYR A 149 4.95 -11.39 3.11
C TYR A 149 6.36 -11.10 2.59
N THR A 150 7.15 -12.16 2.43
CA THR A 150 8.54 -12.06 1.99
C THR A 150 8.67 -12.19 0.48
N PHE A 151 9.51 -11.34 -0.12
CA PHE A 151 9.92 -11.41 -1.51
C PHE A 151 11.42 -11.12 -1.65
N LYS A 152 11.99 -11.42 -2.82
CA LYS A 152 13.37 -11.10 -3.15
C LYS A 152 13.43 -9.81 -3.96
N VAL A 153 14.32 -8.90 -3.57
CA VAL A 153 14.69 -7.77 -4.43
C VAL A 153 15.39 -8.34 -5.67
N PRO A 154 14.95 -8.00 -6.90
CA PRO A 154 15.64 -8.45 -8.11
C PRO A 154 17.14 -8.14 -8.04
N SER A 155 17.99 -9.13 -8.33
CA SER A 155 19.45 -8.99 -8.16
C SER A 155 20.13 -8.20 -9.28
N ASP A 156 19.44 -7.99 -10.40
CA ASP A 156 19.98 -7.44 -11.65
C ASP A 156 19.53 -6.00 -11.96
N ILE A 157 18.65 -5.41 -11.15
CA ILE A 157 18.15 -4.04 -11.35
C ILE A 157 19.18 -2.97 -10.96
N ALA A 158 19.08 -1.80 -11.58
CA ALA A 158 19.99 -0.69 -11.34
C ALA A 158 19.94 -0.15 -9.88
N PRO A 159 21.09 0.11 -9.22
CA PRO A 159 21.11 0.65 -7.86
C PRO A 159 20.52 2.07 -7.75
N GLY A 160 20.08 2.47 -6.55
CA GLY A 160 19.55 3.80 -6.23
C GLY A 160 18.23 3.78 -5.45
N ASN A 161 17.53 4.92 -5.40
CA ASN A 161 16.26 5.05 -4.67
C ASN A 161 15.10 4.32 -5.37
N TYR A 162 14.29 3.62 -4.58
CA TYR A 162 13.06 2.96 -5.01
C TYR A 162 11.93 3.18 -4.00
N LEU A 163 10.70 3.19 -4.52
CA LEU A 163 9.51 2.89 -3.74
C LEU A 163 9.17 1.41 -3.89
N VAL A 164 8.73 0.78 -2.79
CA VAL A 164 8.13 -0.56 -2.78
C VAL A 164 6.66 -0.39 -2.43
N ARG A 165 5.74 -0.86 -3.27
CA ARG A 165 4.29 -0.84 -3.03
C ARG A 165 3.82 -2.26 -2.76
N ALA A 166 3.36 -2.54 -1.54
CA ALA A 166 2.68 -3.76 -1.19
C ALA A 166 1.16 -3.54 -1.20
N GLU A 167 0.39 -4.54 -1.58
CA GLU A 167 -1.07 -4.45 -1.64
C GLU A 167 -1.74 -5.78 -1.36
N VAL A 168 -2.79 -5.74 -0.57
CA VAL A 168 -3.85 -6.75 -0.56
C VAL A 168 -5.06 -6.18 -1.29
N ILE A 169 -5.71 -7.00 -2.11
CA ILE A 169 -7.03 -6.68 -2.68
C ILE A 169 -8.04 -7.62 -2.02
N ALA A 170 -8.98 -7.10 -1.24
CA ALA A 170 -10.05 -7.88 -0.67
C ALA A 170 -11.24 -7.95 -1.64
N LEU A 171 -11.68 -9.17 -1.93
CA LEU A 171 -12.63 -9.48 -3.00
C LEU A 171 -14.00 -9.95 -2.50
N HIS A 172 -14.22 -9.95 -1.17
CA HIS A 172 -15.43 -10.47 -0.53
C HIS A 172 -16.74 -9.79 -0.97
N VAL A 173 -16.67 -8.57 -1.54
CA VAL A 173 -17.81 -7.86 -2.15
C VAL A 173 -17.53 -7.43 -3.60
N ALA A 174 -16.56 -8.06 -4.26
CA ALA A 174 -16.10 -7.70 -5.60
C ALA A 174 -16.97 -8.22 -6.75
N SER A 175 -18.15 -8.79 -6.48
CA SER A 175 -19.10 -9.24 -7.51
C SER A 175 -19.81 -8.09 -8.23
N SER A 176 -19.46 -6.85 -7.93
CA SER A 176 -20.00 -5.64 -8.55
C SER A 176 -18.88 -4.62 -8.77
N VAL A 177 -19.00 -3.81 -9.82
CA VAL A 177 -18.01 -2.79 -10.15
C VAL A 177 -17.85 -1.82 -8.98
N GLY A 178 -16.60 -1.57 -8.58
CA GLY A 178 -16.28 -0.76 -7.40
C GLY A 178 -16.39 -1.49 -6.06
N GLY A 179 -16.69 -2.80 -6.07
CA GLY A 179 -16.76 -3.62 -4.85
C GLY A 179 -15.39 -4.03 -4.31
N ALA A 180 -14.38 -4.25 -5.17
CA ALA A 180 -13.04 -4.60 -4.71
C ALA A 180 -12.45 -3.50 -3.80
N GLN A 181 -11.80 -3.94 -2.72
CA GLN A 181 -11.19 -3.08 -1.73
C GLN A 181 -9.68 -3.24 -1.77
N PHE A 182 -8.97 -2.13 -1.95
CA PHE A 182 -7.52 -2.11 -2.16
C PHE A 182 -6.84 -1.57 -0.90
N TYR A 183 -5.83 -2.28 -0.42
CA TYR A 183 -5.02 -1.91 0.75
C TYR A 183 -3.55 -1.69 0.35
N PRO A 184 -3.24 -0.66 -0.46
CA PRO A 184 -1.86 -0.35 -0.81
C PRO A 184 -1.13 0.29 0.38
N GLY A 185 0.16 0.00 0.51
CA GLY A 185 1.10 0.69 1.38
C GLY A 185 2.47 0.79 0.71
N CYS A 186 3.24 1.82 1.05
CA CYS A 186 4.52 2.09 0.38
C CYS A 186 5.69 2.22 1.35
N PHE A 187 6.85 1.72 0.92
CA PHE A 187 8.10 1.76 1.64
C PHE A 187 9.20 2.41 0.81
N GLN A 188 10.17 3.02 1.47
CA GLN A 188 11.24 3.82 0.89
C GLN A 188 12.56 3.09 1.06
N ILE A 189 13.19 2.68 -0.04
CA ILE A 189 14.45 1.94 0.01
C ILE A 189 15.51 2.56 -0.90
N ASN A 190 16.77 2.33 -0.55
CA ASN A 190 17.92 2.63 -1.40
C ASN A 190 18.69 1.34 -1.66
N ILE A 191 18.74 0.93 -2.92
CA ILE A 191 19.31 -0.33 -3.37
C ILE A 191 20.78 -0.14 -3.73
N SER A 192 21.68 -0.89 -3.08
CA SER A 192 23.06 -1.12 -3.52
C SER A 192 23.16 -2.37 -4.41
N GLY A 193 24.16 -2.38 -5.29
CA GLY A 193 24.41 -3.49 -6.21
C GLY A 193 25.10 -3.01 -7.49
N SER A 194 25.31 -3.94 -8.42
CA SER A 194 25.95 -3.68 -9.72
C SER A 194 25.02 -3.95 -10.92
N GLY A 195 23.73 -4.20 -10.65
CA GLY A 195 22.74 -4.42 -11.69
C GLY A 195 22.57 -3.20 -12.60
N SER A 196 21.97 -3.42 -13.76
CA SER A 196 21.70 -2.39 -14.77
C SER A 196 20.33 -2.53 -15.41
N ALA A 197 19.56 -3.56 -15.06
CA ALA A 197 18.25 -3.82 -15.65
C ALA A 197 17.26 -2.69 -15.31
N THR A 198 16.46 -2.34 -16.30
CA THR A 198 15.34 -1.40 -16.21
C THR A 198 14.07 -2.10 -16.67
N PRO A 199 13.33 -2.76 -15.75
CA PRO A 199 12.11 -3.50 -16.10
C PRO A 199 11.06 -2.61 -16.77
N ALA A 200 10.22 -3.21 -17.62
CA ALA A 200 9.06 -2.52 -18.20
C ALA A 200 8.08 -2.11 -17.10
N THR A 201 7.49 -0.92 -17.22
CA THR A 201 6.69 -0.31 -16.15
C THR A 201 5.26 0.02 -16.58
N VAL A 202 4.39 0.14 -15.58
CA VAL A 202 3.01 0.61 -15.64
C VAL A 202 2.81 1.79 -14.68
N LYS A 203 1.62 2.39 -14.67
CA LYS A 203 1.26 3.52 -13.80
C LYS A 203 0.17 3.14 -12.80
N PHE A 204 0.21 3.75 -11.63
CA PHE A 204 -0.89 3.75 -10.67
C PHE A 204 -1.29 5.21 -10.41
N PRO A 205 -2.50 5.66 -10.78
CA PRO A 205 -3.55 4.93 -11.51
C PRO A 205 -3.17 4.57 -12.95
N GLY A 206 -3.84 3.56 -13.52
CA GLY A 206 -3.72 3.16 -14.93
C GLY A 206 -3.51 1.65 -15.16
N ALA A 207 -2.78 0.98 -14.30
CA ALA A 207 -2.48 -0.46 -14.43
C ALA A 207 -3.69 -1.37 -14.15
N TYR A 208 -4.69 -0.84 -13.43
CA TYR A 208 -5.91 -1.56 -13.06
C TYR A 208 -7.12 -0.92 -13.73
N SER A 209 -8.05 -1.76 -14.17
CA SER A 209 -9.42 -1.40 -14.51
C SER A 209 -10.39 -1.94 -13.47
N ALA A 210 -11.48 -1.20 -13.20
CA ALA A 210 -12.55 -1.67 -12.32
C ALA A 210 -13.29 -2.91 -12.87
N THR A 211 -13.05 -3.25 -14.13
CA THR A 211 -13.61 -4.43 -14.82
C THR A 211 -12.56 -5.50 -15.10
N ASP A 212 -11.33 -5.38 -14.58
CA ASP A 212 -10.35 -6.47 -14.72
C ASP A 212 -10.92 -7.74 -14.08
N PRO A 213 -10.72 -8.93 -14.66
CA PRO A 213 -11.31 -10.17 -14.16
C PRO A 213 -10.82 -10.59 -12.77
N GLY A 214 -9.70 -10.02 -12.30
CA GLY A 214 -9.23 -10.17 -10.91
C GLY A 214 -9.78 -9.14 -9.93
N ILE A 215 -10.49 -8.11 -10.43
CA ILE A 215 -11.06 -6.99 -9.67
C ILE A 215 -12.59 -7.06 -9.63
N LEU A 216 -13.24 -7.36 -10.76
CA LEU A 216 -14.68 -7.66 -10.83
C LEU A 216 -14.86 -9.17 -10.88
N ILE A 217 -15.10 -9.78 -9.72
CA ILE A 217 -15.12 -11.24 -9.56
C ILE A 217 -16.05 -11.67 -8.43
N ASN A 218 -16.79 -12.75 -8.64
CA ASN A 218 -17.48 -13.47 -7.58
C ASN A 218 -16.56 -14.58 -7.04
N ILE A 219 -16.10 -14.45 -5.80
CA ILE A 219 -15.22 -15.45 -5.15
C ILE A 219 -15.99 -16.54 -4.39
N TYR A 220 -17.32 -16.49 -4.38
CA TYR A 220 -18.18 -17.50 -3.72
C TYR A 220 -18.65 -18.60 -4.66
N GLN A 221 -18.14 -18.62 -5.89
CA GLN A 221 -18.29 -19.72 -6.84
C GLN A 221 -16.99 -20.52 -6.89
N GLN A 222 -17.05 -21.77 -7.35
CA GLN A 222 -15.83 -22.55 -7.56
C GLN A 222 -14.92 -21.84 -8.57
N LEU A 223 -13.71 -21.47 -8.13
CA LEU A 223 -12.67 -20.96 -9.00
C LEU A 223 -11.69 -22.10 -9.32
N SER A 224 -11.21 -22.16 -10.57
CA SER A 224 -10.09 -23.03 -10.97
C SER A 224 -8.82 -22.23 -11.23
N SER A 225 -8.96 -20.92 -11.39
CA SER A 225 -7.87 -19.98 -11.60
C SER A 225 -8.29 -18.59 -11.13
N TYR A 226 -7.30 -17.73 -10.91
CA TYR A 226 -7.49 -16.33 -10.59
C TYR A 226 -6.51 -15.46 -11.39
N ALA A 227 -7.04 -14.48 -12.13
CA ALA A 227 -6.24 -13.56 -12.93
C ALA A 227 -5.78 -12.38 -12.06
N ILE A 228 -4.57 -12.48 -11.50
CA ILE A 228 -4.01 -11.41 -10.65
C ILE A 228 -3.90 -10.10 -11.46
N PRO A 229 -4.47 -8.97 -11.00
CA PRO A 229 -4.47 -7.70 -11.74
C PRO A 229 -3.08 -7.14 -12.05
N GLY A 230 -2.98 -6.34 -13.12
CA GLY A 230 -1.75 -5.66 -13.55
C GLY A 230 -0.77 -6.54 -14.34
N PRO A 231 0.48 -6.08 -14.54
CA PRO A 231 1.45 -6.77 -15.40
C PRO A 231 1.95 -8.07 -14.78
N THR A 232 2.57 -8.92 -15.60
CA THR A 232 3.35 -10.08 -15.13
C THR A 232 4.49 -9.63 -14.22
N ALA A 233 4.80 -10.44 -13.19
CA ALA A 233 5.94 -10.17 -12.31
C ALA A 233 7.27 -10.28 -13.06
N TYR A 234 8.17 -9.32 -12.82
CA TYR A 234 9.48 -9.26 -13.44
C TYR A 234 10.32 -10.47 -13.03
N GLY A 235 10.85 -11.20 -14.02
CA GLY A 235 11.71 -12.36 -13.80
C GLY A 235 11.01 -13.58 -13.17
N LEU A 236 9.68 -13.55 -13.01
CA LEU A 236 8.91 -14.60 -12.36
C LEU A 236 7.75 -15.07 -13.23
N ALA A 237 7.48 -16.38 -13.22
CA ALA A 237 6.25 -16.93 -13.75
C ALA A 237 5.11 -16.74 -12.72
N SER A 238 3.87 -16.61 -13.20
CA SER A 238 2.71 -16.68 -12.32
C SER A 238 2.64 -18.07 -11.66
N PRO A 239 2.46 -18.16 -10.34
CA PRO A 239 2.31 -19.45 -9.67
C PRO A 239 1.10 -20.21 -10.22
N ALA A 240 1.25 -21.51 -10.42
CA ALA A 240 0.13 -22.38 -10.76
C ALA A 240 -0.81 -22.54 -9.55
N VAL A 241 -2.11 -22.68 -9.81
CA VAL A 241 -3.11 -22.96 -8.77
C VAL A 241 -3.11 -24.46 -8.48
N ALA A 242 -2.85 -24.84 -7.23
CA ALA A 242 -2.93 -26.24 -6.80
C ALA A 242 -4.39 -26.68 -6.65
N ASN A 243 -4.67 -27.96 -6.91
CA ASN A 243 -5.98 -28.59 -6.68
C ASN A 243 -6.00 -29.45 -5.41
N THR A 244 -5.09 -29.17 -4.48
CA THR A 244 -4.94 -29.85 -3.19
C THR A 244 -4.92 -28.79 -2.07
N PRO A 245 -5.27 -29.16 -0.83
CA PRO A 245 -5.27 -28.21 0.27
C PRO A 245 -3.92 -27.51 0.41
N TRP A 246 -3.95 -26.20 0.65
CA TRP A 246 -2.73 -25.43 0.89
C TRP A 246 -2.14 -25.80 2.26
N PRO A 247 -0.81 -25.97 2.39
CA PRO A 247 -0.19 -26.20 3.69
C PRO A 247 -0.27 -24.92 4.54
N THR A 248 -1.03 -24.96 5.63
CA THR A 248 -1.24 -23.81 6.54
C THR A 248 -0.19 -23.71 7.65
N THR A 249 0.98 -24.32 7.46
CA THR A 249 2.05 -24.22 8.46
C THR A 249 2.71 -22.85 8.31
N ALA A 250 2.60 -22.03 9.36
CA ALA A 250 3.30 -20.75 9.44
C ALA A 250 4.79 -20.94 9.13
N THR A 251 5.32 -20.19 8.17
CA THR A 251 6.75 -20.16 7.87
C THR A 251 7.46 -19.06 8.66
N TRP A 252 6.70 -18.14 9.27
CA TRP A 252 7.19 -17.15 10.20
C TRP A 252 7.07 -17.61 11.66
N ASN A 253 8.16 -17.48 12.43
CA ASN A 253 8.16 -17.81 13.85
C ASN A 253 7.74 -16.58 14.67
N THR A 254 6.51 -16.60 15.18
CA THR A 254 5.96 -15.53 16.04
C THR A 254 6.77 -15.30 17.32
N ALA A 255 7.49 -16.31 17.83
CA ALA A 255 8.38 -16.15 18.98
C ALA A 255 9.64 -15.33 18.68
N GLN A 256 9.94 -15.06 17.41
CA GLN A 256 11.07 -14.21 16.99
C GLN A 256 10.65 -12.76 16.72
N GLN A 257 9.36 -12.43 16.87
CA GLN A 257 8.88 -11.07 16.67
C GLN A 257 9.37 -10.16 17.82
N PRO A 258 10.07 -9.04 17.53
CA PRO A 258 10.51 -8.10 18.55
C PRO A 258 9.31 -7.55 19.33
N SER A 259 9.39 -7.57 20.66
CA SER A 259 8.39 -6.94 21.53
C SER A 259 8.51 -5.42 21.58
N THR A 260 9.53 -4.84 20.94
CA THR A 260 9.80 -3.40 20.92
C THR A 260 10.11 -2.95 19.49
N VAL A 261 9.47 -1.86 19.08
CA VAL A 261 9.73 -1.23 17.78
C VAL A 261 11.18 -0.72 17.73
N PRO A 262 11.98 -1.09 16.72
CA PRO A 262 13.30 -0.52 16.52
C PRO A 262 13.23 1.00 16.38
N THR A 263 14.01 1.75 17.17
CA THR A 263 14.10 3.21 17.08
C THR A 263 15.12 3.69 16.05
N VAL A 264 15.85 2.76 15.41
CA VAL A 264 16.91 3.06 14.45
C VAL A 264 16.86 2.07 13.29
N VAL A 265 16.99 2.59 12.07
CA VAL A 265 17.01 1.79 10.83
C VAL A 265 18.22 0.85 10.84
N PRO A 266 18.03 -0.47 10.70
CA PRO A 266 19.14 -1.40 10.48
C PRO A 266 19.89 -1.05 9.19
N GLY A 267 21.21 -0.90 9.28
CA GLY A 267 22.05 -0.57 8.12
C GLY A 267 22.27 0.93 7.88
N GLY A 268 21.84 1.81 8.78
CA GLY A 268 22.14 3.26 8.79
C GLY A 268 23.57 3.61 9.22
N GLY A 269 24.51 2.66 9.20
CA GLY A 269 25.92 2.93 9.44
C GLY A 269 26.47 3.78 8.31
N SER A 270 26.45 5.11 8.49
CA SER A 270 27.26 6.03 7.71
C SER A 270 28.72 5.59 7.87
N GLY A 271 29.24 4.87 6.88
CA GLY A 271 30.65 4.58 6.75
C GLY A 271 31.41 5.88 6.55
N SER A 272 31.68 6.60 7.65
CA SER A 272 32.70 7.64 7.71
C SER A 272 34.04 6.97 7.50
N THR A 273 34.41 6.79 6.24
CA THR A 273 35.78 6.53 5.85
C THR A 273 36.51 7.87 5.93
N THR A 274 37.17 8.10 7.05
CA THR A 274 38.18 9.15 7.19
C THR A 274 39.29 8.91 6.17
N LYS A 275 39.20 9.59 5.02
CA LYS A 275 40.30 9.68 4.06
C LYS A 275 41.31 10.73 4.59
N PRO A 276 42.61 10.42 4.69
CA PRO A 276 43.60 11.38 5.18
C PRO A 276 43.74 12.57 4.24
N SER A 277 43.79 13.75 4.83
CA SER A 277 44.11 15.03 4.19
C SER A 277 45.53 15.01 3.63
N SER A 278 45.70 15.33 2.35
CA SER A 278 46.98 15.72 1.77
C SER A 278 46.87 17.13 1.21
N SER A 279 47.50 18.06 1.91
CA SER A 279 47.61 19.48 1.60
C SER A 279 48.54 19.73 0.41
N THR A 280 48.07 20.47 -0.59
CA THR A 280 48.97 21.19 -1.50
C THR A 280 48.35 22.53 -1.88
N THR A 281 48.93 23.61 -1.33
CA THR A 281 48.62 25.01 -1.58
C THR A 281 49.22 25.49 -2.92
N LYS A 282 48.43 26.22 -3.72
CA LYS A 282 48.96 27.17 -4.73
C LYS A 282 48.04 28.40 -4.83
N PRO A 283 48.57 29.63 -5.05
CA PRO A 283 47.83 30.87 -4.82
C PRO A 283 46.94 31.26 -6.02
N VAL A 284 45.79 31.88 -5.71
CA VAL A 284 44.87 32.47 -6.68
C VAL A 284 45.08 33.98 -6.69
N THR A 285 45.39 34.50 -7.88
CA THR A 285 45.61 35.92 -8.19
C THR A 285 44.29 36.63 -8.45
N THR A 286 44.19 37.83 -7.90
CA THR A 286 43.12 38.83 -8.03
C THR A 286 42.99 39.38 -9.45
N THR A 287 41.76 39.41 -10.01
CA THR A 287 41.33 40.40 -11.01
C THR A 287 39.79 40.55 -11.04
N THR A 288 39.31 41.72 -10.63
CA THR A 288 38.09 42.41 -11.13
C THR A 288 38.35 42.83 -12.61
N PRO A 289 37.37 43.15 -13.50
CA PRO A 289 36.30 44.11 -13.23
C PRO A 289 34.98 44.01 -14.06
N THR A 290 34.09 44.98 -13.75
CA THR A 290 33.14 45.70 -14.64
C THR A 290 31.78 45.09 -14.99
N THR A 291 30.77 45.82 -14.51
CA THR A 291 29.33 45.79 -14.78
C THR A 291 28.94 46.30 -16.17
N THR A 292 27.93 45.69 -16.79
CA THR A 292 27.08 46.32 -17.83
C THR A 292 25.66 45.73 -17.74
N PRO A 293 24.58 46.54 -17.80
CA PRO A 293 23.22 46.05 -17.59
C PRO A 293 22.63 45.46 -18.88
N THR A 294 21.94 44.33 -18.78
CA THR A 294 21.15 43.76 -19.87
C THR A 294 19.66 43.81 -19.53
N THR A 295 18.92 44.51 -20.37
CA THR A 295 17.46 44.67 -20.34
C THR A 295 16.77 43.33 -20.61
N VAL A 296 16.02 42.81 -19.64
CA VAL A 296 15.17 41.62 -19.83
C VAL A 296 13.75 42.08 -20.17
N LYS A 297 13.28 41.65 -21.34
CA LYS A 297 11.93 41.89 -21.86
C LYS A 297 10.96 40.92 -21.18
N THR A 298 10.06 41.45 -20.37
CA THR A 298 8.95 40.73 -19.74
C THR A 298 7.90 40.39 -20.80
N THR A 299 7.67 39.09 -21.05
CA THR A 299 6.52 38.62 -21.85
C THR A 299 5.46 38.11 -20.89
N SER A 300 4.38 38.88 -20.73
CA SER A 300 3.17 38.44 -20.03
C SER A 300 2.38 37.50 -20.94
N THR A 301 2.02 36.33 -20.41
CA THR A 301 1.04 35.43 -21.03
C THR A 301 -0.23 35.47 -20.19
N THR A 302 -1.27 36.04 -20.79
CA THR A 302 -2.62 36.17 -20.26
C THR A 302 -3.26 34.79 -20.21
N ARG A 303 -3.64 34.32 -19.01
CA ARG A 303 -4.36 33.06 -18.82
C ARG A 303 -5.86 33.31 -18.97
N THR A 304 -6.44 32.75 -20.01
CA THR A 304 -7.87 32.72 -20.29
C THR A 304 -8.60 31.82 -19.29
N THR A 305 -9.59 32.38 -18.61
CA THR A 305 -10.56 31.67 -17.76
C THR A 305 -11.68 31.10 -18.63
N SER A 306 -11.78 29.78 -18.74
CA SER A 306 -12.94 29.09 -19.31
C SER A 306 -13.84 28.57 -18.20
N SER A 307 -15.03 29.15 -18.08
CA SER A 307 -16.17 28.65 -17.33
C SER A 307 -16.95 27.65 -18.18
N SER A 308 -17.29 26.49 -17.61
CA SER A 308 -18.23 25.51 -18.18
C SER A 308 -19.09 24.91 -17.05
N PRO A 309 -20.30 24.38 -17.35
CA PRO A 309 -21.50 24.71 -16.61
C PRO A 309 -21.86 23.71 -15.50
N SER A 310 -22.62 24.24 -14.55
CA SER A 310 -23.31 23.50 -13.49
C SER A 310 -24.36 22.55 -14.10
N ALA A 311 -24.22 21.25 -13.83
CA ALA A 311 -25.23 20.25 -14.11
C ALA A 311 -25.83 19.79 -12.77
N THR A 312 -27.10 20.12 -12.57
CA THR A 312 -27.95 19.59 -11.49
C THR A 312 -28.31 18.14 -11.79
N PRO A 313 -28.16 17.17 -10.87
CA PRO A 313 -28.84 15.89 -10.97
C PRO A 313 -30.06 15.86 -10.05
N THR A 314 -31.23 15.88 -10.66
CA THR A 314 -32.47 15.32 -10.10
C THR A 314 -32.34 13.81 -9.96
N GLY A 315 -32.63 13.26 -8.78
CA GLY A 315 -33.02 11.85 -8.61
C GLY A 315 -32.25 11.08 -7.53
N SER A 316 -32.97 10.76 -6.45
CA SER A 316 -32.66 9.76 -5.42
C SER A 316 -31.40 10.02 -4.59
N GLY A 317 -31.57 10.30 -3.29
CA GLY A 317 -30.43 10.45 -2.37
C GLY A 317 -29.49 9.23 -2.37
N SER A 318 -28.33 9.36 -1.73
CA SER A 318 -27.38 8.26 -1.58
C SER A 318 -28.03 7.06 -0.88
N PRO A 319 -27.77 5.81 -1.31
CA PRO A 319 -28.32 4.62 -0.64
C PRO A 319 -27.88 4.55 0.82
N LEU A 320 -28.55 3.73 1.63
CA LEU A 320 -28.11 3.47 3.01
C LEU A 320 -26.64 2.99 2.99
N TYR A 321 -25.82 3.55 3.89
CA TYR A 321 -24.36 3.42 3.95
C TYR A 321 -23.57 4.07 2.79
N GLY A 322 -24.23 4.74 1.85
CA GLY A 322 -23.58 5.53 0.80
C GLY A 322 -23.11 6.91 1.28
N GLN A 323 -22.13 7.49 0.58
CA GLN A 323 -21.65 8.86 0.86
C GLN A 323 -22.72 9.89 0.47
N CYS A 324 -23.04 10.79 1.38
CA CYS A 324 -24.05 11.83 1.23
C CYS A 324 -23.51 13.24 1.49
N GLY A 325 -22.19 13.42 1.46
CA GLY A 325 -21.57 14.73 1.70
C GLY A 325 -20.06 14.65 1.91
N GLY A 326 -19.45 15.84 2.03
CA GLY A 326 -18.01 16.01 2.17
C GLY A 326 -17.46 17.09 1.24
N GLN A 327 -16.42 17.80 1.65
CA GLN A 327 -15.72 18.77 0.79
C GLN A 327 -15.16 18.06 -0.44
N GLY A 328 -15.55 18.54 -1.63
CA GLY A 328 -15.20 17.94 -2.92
C GLY A 328 -16.15 16.83 -3.40
N TRP A 329 -17.18 16.47 -2.62
CA TRP A 329 -18.20 15.50 -3.04
C TRP A 329 -19.12 16.10 -4.11
N ALA A 330 -19.24 15.42 -5.25
CA ALA A 330 -20.10 15.82 -6.36
C ALA A 330 -21.41 14.99 -6.45
N GLY A 331 -21.59 14.02 -5.55
CA GLY A 331 -22.79 13.18 -5.52
C GLY A 331 -23.94 13.77 -4.67
N PRO A 332 -24.98 12.99 -4.37
CA PRO A 332 -26.14 13.47 -3.63
C PRO A 332 -25.76 13.90 -2.21
N PHE A 333 -26.34 15.01 -1.75
CA PHE A 333 -26.20 15.52 -0.37
C PHE A 333 -27.32 15.04 0.58
N THR A 334 -28.20 14.19 0.08
CA THR A 334 -29.33 13.61 0.80
C THR A 334 -29.26 12.09 0.75
N CYS A 335 -29.98 11.42 1.64
CA CYS A 335 -30.06 9.96 1.69
C CYS A 335 -31.38 9.48 1.08
N ALA A 336 -31.35 8.42 0.26
CA ALA A 336 -32.55 7.72 -0.17
C ALA A 336 -33.19 6.94 0.98
N SER A 337 -32.39 6.54 1.98
CA SER A 337 -32.83 5.95 3.24
C SER A 337 -31.86 6.32 4.36
N GLY A 338 -32.39 6.60 5.56
CA GLY A 338 -31.60 7.03 6.72
C GLY A 338 -31.30 8.53 6.75
N THR A 339 -30.40 8.93 7.64
CA THR A 339 -29.97 10.33 7.80
C THR A 339 -28.52 10.50 7.37
N CYS A 340 -28.23 11.59 6.66
CA CYS A 340 -26.85 11.93 6.32
C CYS A 340 -26.10 12.41 7.57
N LYS A 341 -25.17 11.59 8.08
CA LYS A 341 -24.36 11.90 9.26
C LYS A 341 -22.97 12.36 8.82
N VAL A 342 -22.62 13.59 9.17
CA VAL A 342 -21.27 14.13 8.95
C VAL A 342 -20.30 13.35 9.82
N THR A 343 -19.30 12.73 9.20
CA THR A 343 -18.23 12.01 9.91
C THR A 343 -17.01 12.90 10.06
N ASN A 344 -16.65 13.62 8.98
CA ASN A 344 -15.63 14.65 8.99
C ASN A 344 -15.86 15.65 7.83
N GLN A 345 -14.99 16.65 7.69
CA GLN A 345 -15.14 17.71 6.69
C GLN A 345 -15.18 17.21 5.23
N PHE A 346 -14.62 16.02 4.94
CA PHE A 346 -14.54 15.43 3.60
C PHE A 346 -15.53 14.28 3.39
N TYR A 347 -16.27 13.85 4.42
CA TYR A 347 -17.13 12.68 4.31
C TYR A 347 -18.34 12.71 5.25
N SER A 348 -19.52 12.47 4.67
CA SER A 348 -20.78 12.19 5.36
C SER A 348 -21.40 10.92 4.81
N GLN A 349 -22.05 10.11 5.64
CA GLN A 349 -22.64 8.82 5.23
C GLN A 349 -24.11 8.73 5.62
N CYS A 350 -24.91 8.05 4.80
CA CYS A 350 -26.27 7.66 5.14
C CYS A 350 -26.26 6.55 6.18
N LEU A 351 -26.76 6.82 7.37
CA LEU A 351 -26.91 5.82 8.43
C LEU A 351 -28.39 5.65 8.78
N PRO A 352 -28.82 4.47 9.30
CA PRO A 352 -30.21 4.19 9.63
C PRO A 352 -30.91 5.27 10.45
#